data_AF-A0A2J7YYH0-F1
#
_entry.id   AF-A0A2J7YYH0-F1
#
_cell.length_a   1.000
_cell.length_b   1.000
_cell.length_c   1.000
_cell.angle_alpha   90.00
_cell.angle_beta   90.00
_cell.angle_gamma   90.00
#
_symmetry.space_group_name_H-M   'P 1'
#
loop_
_entity.id
_entity.type
_entity.pdbx_description
1 polymer ?
#
loop_
_entity_poly.entity_id
_entity_poly.type
_entity_poly.pdbx_seq_one_letter_code
_entity_poly.pdbx_strand_id
1 'polypeptide(L)'
;MTTVVVALAIGTGGTAATATAATPGTTAATAAPSGATAAEEVDYETWQRDVRAIIDEQARPYVEERTANPSGEKQAIVLDIDNTSLETDFGFSYPQPAVEPVLKLAQYAHDRGVAIFFVTARPGIISLPTEYNLEKVGYSVAGLYVRHLPDLFQDVAEYKTAKRAEIEKNGYTIIANIGNSPTDISGGHAEKSFKLPDYDGQLS
;
A
#
# COMPACT_ATOMS: atom_id res chain seq x y z
N MET A 1 -33.54 15.41 53.65
CA MET A 1 -33.60 16.76 53.04
C MET A 1 -34.95 16.92 52.39
N THR A 2 -35.46 18.14 52.47
CA THR A 2 -36.84 18.58 52.49
C THR A 2 -37.59 18.48 51.15
N THR A 3 -38.86 18.06 51.21
CA THR A 3 -39.89 18.31 50.18
C THR A 3 -40.71 19.54 50.62
N VAL A 4 -40.80 20.60 49.79
CA VAL A 4 -41.88 21.62 49.79
C VAL A 4 -41.98 22.21 48.37
N VAL A 5 -43.01 21.92 47.57
CA VAL A 5 -44.30 22.64 47.27
C VAL A 5 -44.17 24.07 46.69
N VAL A 6 -45.13 24.40 45.79
CA VAL A 6 -45.81 25.71 45.53
C VAL A 6 -45.46 26.31 44.14
N ALA A 7 -46.36 26.85 43.32
CA ALA A 7 -47.81 26.81 43.16
C ALA A 7 -48.17 27.45 41.79
N LEU A 8 -49.41 27.25 41.37
CA LEU A 8 -50.07 27.84 40.21
C LEU A 8 -50.33 29.35 40.41
N ALA A 9 -50.18 30.16 39.36
CA ALA A 9 -50.84 31.46 39.25
C ALA A 9 -51.29 31.72 37.80
N ILE A 10 -52.52 32.23 37.71
CA ILE A 10 -53.33 32.48 36.51
C ILE A 10 -53.01 33.90 35.98
N GLY A 11 -53.02 34.08 34.66
CA GLY A 11 -52.93 35.41 34.04
C GLY A 11 -53.60 35.45 32.66
N THR A 12 -54.81 36.00 32.64
CA THR A 12 -55.62 36.32 31.46
C THR A 12 -55.07 37.54 30.71
N GLY A 13 -55.12 37.53 29.37
CA GLY A 13 -54.91 38.75 28.58
C GLY A 13 -54.73 38.45 27.10
N GLY A 14 -55.82 38.49 26.33
CA GLY A 14 -55.75 38.52 24.88
C GLY A 14 -55.43 39.92 24.38
N THR A 15 -54.64 40.00 23.31
CA THR A 15 -54.78 40.98 22.24
C THR A 15 -54.34 40.33 20.93
N ALA A 16 -55.25 40.34 19.96
CA ALA A 16 -55.00 39.89 18.61
C ALA A 16 -53.98 40.82 17.94
N ALA A 17 -52.83 40.26 17.53
CA ALA A 17 -51.90 40.92 16.63
C ALA A 17 -52.07 40.28 15.24
N THR A 18 -52.43 41.13 14.28
CA THR A 18 -52.58 40.86 12.87
C THR A 18 -51.37 40.14 12.29
N ALA A 19 -51.61 38.99 11.66
CA ALA A 19 -50.61 38.29 10.86
C ALA A 19 -50.32 39.09 9.58
N THR A 20 -49.16 39.72 9.52
CA THR A 20 -48.61 40.24 8.26
C THR A 20 -48.05 39.06 7.49
N ALA A 21 -48.65 38.75 6.33
CA ALA A 21 -48.15 37.73 5.43
C ALA A 21 -46.75 38.09 4.95
N ALA A 22 -45.75 37.30 5.35
CA ALA A 22 -44.40 37.37 4.80
C ALA A 22 -44.39 36.65 3.44
N THR A 23 -44.01 37.37 2.39
CA THR A 23 -43.75 36.84 1.06
C THR A 23 -42.68 35.73 1.15
N PRO A 24 -42.87 34.55 0.52
CA PRO A 24 -41.81 33.56 0.46
C PRO A 24 -40.68 34.09 -0.44
N GLY A 25 -39.56 34.46 0.17
CA GLY A 25 -38.33 34.70 -0.55
C GLY A 25 -37.79 33.36 -1.05
N THR A 26 -37.76 33.19 -2.37
CA THR A 26 -37.13 32.04 -3.03
C THR A 26 -35.64 32.03 -2.67
N THR A 27 -35.27 31.23 -1.67
CA THR A 27 -33.86 30.94 -1.40
C THR A 27 -33.42 29.97 -2.50
N ALA A 28 -32.73 30.48 -3.52
CA ALA A 28 -32.09 29.62 -4.51
C ALA A 28 -31.00 28.82 -3.79
N ALA A 29 -31.29 27.55 -3.51
CA ALA A 29 -30.28 26.59 -3.07
C ALA A 29 -29.21 26.53 -4.16
N THR A 30 -28.05 27.13 -3.89
CA THR A 30 -26.87 26.94 -4.72
C THR A 30 -26.44 25.49 -4.52
N ALA A 31 -26.81 24.63 -5.46
CA ALA A 31 -26.27 23.28 -5.54
C ALA A 31 -24.76 23.40 -5.71
N ALA A 32 -24.00 22.99 -4.70
CA ALA A 32 -22.57 22.78 -4.84
C ALA A 32 -22.37 21.74 -5.95
N PRO A 33 -21.37 21.91 -6.84
CA PRO A 33 -21.12 20.92 -7.85
C PRO A 33 -20.61 19.66 -7.15
N SER A 34 -21.46 18.63 -7.07
CA SER A 34 -21.03 17.26 -6.77
C SER A 34 -20.39 16.68 -8.02
N GLY A 35 -19.19 17.18 -8.34
CA GLY A 35 -18.34 16.67 -9.39
C GLY A 35 -17.17 15.93 -8.79
N ALA A 36 -17.41 14.82 -8.10
CA ALA A 36 -16.37 13.81 -7.97
C ALA A 36 -16.28 13.13 -9.34
N THR A 37 -15.50 13.72 -10.25
CA THR A 37 -15.01 12.97 -11.41
C THR A 37 -14.29 11.76 -10.84
N ALA A 38 -14.80 10.55 -11.11
CA ALA A 38 -14.05 9.34 -10.84
C ALA A 38 -12.66 9.53 -11.46
N ALA A 39 -11.60 9.35 -10.67
CA ALA A 39 -10.25 9.36 -11.22
C ALA A 39 -10.22 8.30 -12.33
N GLU A 40 -9.70 8.67 -13.49
CA GLU A 40 -9.50 7.73 -14.59
C GLU A 40 -8.52 6.65 -14.11
N GLU A 41 -8.86 5.38 -14.31
CA GLU A 41 -7.97 4.26 -13.99
C GLU A 41 -6.65 4.46 -14.74
N VAL A 42 -5.53 4.31 -14.02
CA VAL A 42 -4.21 4.44 -14.64
C VAL A 42 -4.02 3.40 -15.74
N ASP A 43 -3.56 3.83 -16.91
CA ASP A 43 -3.23 2.92 -18.01
C ASP A 43 -1.89 2.20 -17.77
N TYR A 44 -1.76 1.01 -18.36
CA TYR A 44 -0.60 0.14 -18.21
C TYR A 44 0.72 0.80 -18.65
N GLU A 45 0.71 1.57 -19.75
CA GLU A 45 1.93 2.19 -20.27
C GLU A 45 2.44 3.30 -19.35
N THR A 46 1.51 4.10 -18.81
CA THR A 46 1.78 5.10 -17.77
C THR A 46 2.35 4.43 -16.52
N TRP A 47 1.71 3.39 -16.00
CA TRP A 47 2.19 2.68 -14.82
C TRP A 47 3.59 2.09 -15.01
N GLN A 48 3.84 1.38 -16.11
CA GLN A 48 5.15 0.82 -16.41
C GLN A 48 6.24 1.89 -16.56
N ARG A 49 5.92 3.04 -17.17
CA ARG A 49 6.86 4.17 -17.27
C ARG A 49 7.22 4.70 -15.89
N ASP A 50 6.24 4.91 -15.04
CA ASP A 50 6.45 5.53 -13.73
C ASP A 50 7.19 4.58 -12.77
N VAL A 51 6.87 3.27 -12.79
CA VAL A 51 7.65 2.24 -12.10
C VAL A 51 9.10 2.24 -12.60
N ARG A 52 9.31 2.25 -13.92
CA ARG A 52 10.65 2.27 -14.52
C ARG A 52 11.45 3.49 -14.09
N ALA A 53 10.85 4.67 -14.02
CA ALA A 53 11.54 5.88 -13.57
C ALA A 53 12.09 5.73 -12.15
N ILE A 54 11.30 5.18 -11.22
CA ILE A 54 11.77 4.95 -9.84
C ILE A 54 12.88 3.89 -9.79
N ILE A 55 12.74 2.81 -10.56
CA ILE A 55 13.74 1.76 -10.61
C ILE A 55 15.05 2.26 -11.22
N ASP A 56 15.01 2.90 -12.38
CA ASP A 56 16.20 3.29 -13.13
C ASP A 56 16.91 4.51 -12.52
N GLU A 57 16.15 5.47 -11.97
CA GLU A 57 16.74 6.71 -11.44
C GLU A 57 17.12 6.61 -9.96
N GLN A 58 16.53 5.69 -9.20
CA GLN A 58 16.73 5.62 -7.74
C GLN A 58 17.21 4.25 -7.27
N ALA A 59 16.46 3.19 -7.55
CA ALA A 59 16.75 1.88 -6.96
C ALA A 59 17.99 1.22 -7.57
N ARG A 60 18.12 1.24 -8.90
CA ARG A 60 19.24 0.66 -9.64
C ARG A 60 20.58 1.30 -9.26
N PRO A 61 20.76 2.64 -9.28
CA PRO A 61 22.03 3.27 -8.91
C PRO A 61 22.42 2.97 -7.47
N TYR A 62 21.46 2.98 -6.55
CA TYR A 62 21.72 2.66 -5.15
C TYR A 62 22.15 1.20 -4.96
N VAL A 63 21.45 0.25 -5.58
CA VAL A 63 21.82 -1.17 -5.51
C VAL A 63 23.18 -1.42 -6.16
N GLU A 64 23.48 -0.77 -7.28
CA GLU A 64 24.80 -0.84 -7.93
C GLU A 64 25.91 -0.36 -7.00
N GLU A 65 25.78 0.83 -6.40
CA GLU A 65 26.75 1.36 -5.44
C GLU A 65 26.92 0.42 -4.24
N ARG A 66 25.80 -0.05 -3.67
CA ARG A 66 25.79 -0.87 -2.46
C ARG A 66 26.38 -2.27 -2.68
N THR A 67 26.35 -2.77 -3.91
CA THR A 67 26.86 -4.09 -4.30
C THR A 67 28.24 -4.02 -4.97
N ALA A 68 28.76 -2.84 -5.29
CA ALA A 68 30.06 -2.66 -5.94
C ALA A 68 31.25 -3.17 -5.10
N ASN A 69 31.14 -3.11 -3.77
CA ASN A 69 32.16 -3.57 -2.83
C ASN A 69 31.54 -4.60 -1.86
N PRO A 70 31.58 -5.90 -2.19
CA PRO A 70 30.99 -6.92 -1.33
C PRO A 70 31.71 -6.95 0.03
N SER A 71 31.01 -6.51 1.07
CA SER A 71 31.48 -6.36 2.46
C SER A 71 31.59 -7.69 3.22
N GLY A 72 31.34 -8.83 2.55
CA GLY A 72 31.19 -10.14 3.19
C GLY A 72 29.85 -10.33 3.91
N GLU A 73 28.98 -9.31 3.91
CA GLU A 73 27.63 -9.35 4.45
C GLU A 73 26.71 -10.19 3.56
N LYS A 74 25.74 -10.89 4.17
CA LYS A 74 24.65 -11.51 3.40
C LYS A 74 23.65 -10.42 3.02
N GLN A 75 23.75 -9.87 1.82
CA GLN A 75 22.83 -8.83 1.38
C GLN A 75 21.48 -9.40 0.95
N ALA A 76 20.42 -8.62 1.15
CA ALA A 76 19.07 -8.97 0.74
C ALA A 76 18.32 -7.78 0.10
N ILE A 77 17.46 -8.08 -0.86
CA ILE A 77 16.37 -7.20 -1.30
C ILE A 77 15.06 -7.84 -0.87
N VAL A 78 14.15 -7.03 -0.33
CA VAL A 78 12.78 -7.43 -0.01
C VAL A 78 11.83 -6.79 -1.02
N LEU A 79 10.96 -7.60 -1.60
CA LEU A 79 9.95 -7.16 -2.57
C LEU A 79 8.54 -7.50 -2.05
N ASP A 80 7.61 -6.58 -2.22
CA ASP A 80 6.19 -6.94 -2.28
C ASP A 80 5.86 -7.68 -3.60
N ILE A 81 4.70 -8.32 -3.69
CA ILE A 81 4.26 -9.07 -4.87
C ILE A 81 3.29 -8.28 -5.74
N ASP A 82 2.17 -7.83 -5.19
CA ASP A 82 1.01 -7.40 -5.97
C ASP A 82 1.23 -5.97 -6.47
N ASN A 83 1.29 -5.78 -7.79
CA ASN A 83 1.69 -4.53 -8.47
C ASN A 83 3.08 -4.00 -8.10
N THR A 84 3.91 -4.87 -7.51
CA THR A 84 5.34 -4.63 -7.27
C THR A 84 6.19 -5.61 -8.05
N SER A 85 6.03 -6.91 -7.81
CA SER A 85 6.79 -7.95 -8.52
C SER A 85 6.01 -8.55 -9.67
N LEU A 86 4.68 -8.65 -9.54
CA LEU A 86 3.75 -9.21 -10.51
C LEU A 86 2.68 -8.20 -10.90
N GLU A 87 2.25 -8.22 -12.17
CA GLU A 87 1.29 -7.27 -12.74
C GLU A 87 -0.15 -7.69 -12.43
N THR A 88 -0.58 -7.53 -11.17
CA THR A 88 -1.85 -8.13 -10.70
C THR A 88 -3.11 -7.39 -11.10
N ASP A 89 -3.06 -6.07 -11.27
CA ASP A 89 -4.24 -5.26 -11.68
C ASP A 89 -4.38 -5.11 -13.20
N PHE A 90 -3.38 -5.52 -13.99
CA PHE A 90 -3.39 -5.37 -15.45
C PHE A 90 -3.85 -6.65 -16.17
N GLY A 91 -4.93 -7.24 -15.63
CA GLY A 91 -5.57 -8.44 -16.16
C GLY A 91 -5.09 -9.74 -15.50
N PHE A 92 -5.88 -10.80 -15.65
CA PHE A 92 -5.55 -12.11 -15.11
C PHE A 92 -4.89 -13.00 -16.16
N SER A 93 -3.67 -13.44 -15.86
CA SER A 93 -3.03 -14.56 -16.55
C SER A 93 -2.24 -15.41 -15.56
N TYR A 94 -1.97 -16.67 -15.89
CA TYR A 94 -1.18 -17.55 -15.05
C TYR A 94 -0.16 -18.35 -15.89
N PRO A 95 1.15 -18.18 -15.66
CA PRO A 95 1.78 -17.27 -14.69
C PRO A 95 1.48 -15.80 -14.97
N GLN A 96 1.23 -15.01 -13.92
CA GLN A 96 1.07 -13.56 -14.03
C GLN A 96 2.41 -12.95 -14.44
N PRO A 97 2.47 -11.98 -15.37
CA PRO A 97 3.70 -11.37 -15.81
C PRO A 97 4.42 -10.66 -14.66
N ALA A 98 5.74 -10.57 -14.77
CA ALA A 98 6.53 -9.79 -13.86
C ALA A 98 6.50 -8.31 -14.25
N VAL A 99 6.53 -7.44 -13.26
CA VAL A 99 6.82 -6.02 -13.45
C VAL A 99 8.25 -5.90 -13.96
N GLU A 100 8.43 -5.71 -15.27
CA GLU A 100 9.71 -5.87 -15.96
C GLU A 100 10.86 -5.06 -15.33
N PRO A 101 10.72 -3.78 -14.95
CA PRO A 101 11.80 -3.03 -14.31
C PRO A 101 12.25 -3.66 -12.97
N VAL A 102 11.31 -4.13 -12.15
CA VAL A 102 11.59 -4.74 -10.85
C VAL A 102 12.28 -6.09 -11.02
N LEU A 103 11.84 -6.91 -11.98
CA LEU A 103 12.49 -8.17 -12.32
C LEU A 103 13.95 -7.95 -12.75
N LYS A 104 14.20 -6.99 -13.63
CA LYS A 104 15.57 -6.65 -14.05
C LYS A 104 16.42 -6.19 -12.88
N LEU A 105 15.86 -5.44 -11.93
CA LEU A 105 16.56 -5.05 -10.70
C LEU A 105 16.95 -6.25 -9.86
N ALA A 106 15.98 -7.14 -9.59
CA ALA A 106 16.18 -8.35 -8.80
C ALA A 106 17.23 -9.28 -9.42
N GLN A 107 17.19 -9.51 -10.74
CA GLN A 107 18.17 -10.34 -11.45
C GLN A 107 19.58 -9.77 -11.35
N TYR A 108 19.75 -8.47 -11.62
CA TYR A 108 21.05 -7.80 -11.48
C TYR A 108 21.63 -7.89 -10.07
N ALA A 109 20.77 -7.76 -9.04
CA ALA A 109 21.19 -7.86 -7.65
C ALA A 109 21.55 -9.31 -7.30
N HIS A 110 20.74 -10.27 -7.75
CA HIS A 110 20.99 -11.69 -7.58
C HIS A 110 22.33 -12.12 -8.18
N ASP A 111 22.65 -11.65 -9.40
CA ASP A 111 23.92 -11.90 -10.07
C ASP A 111 25.15 -11.36 -9.28
N ARG A 112 24.91 -10.49 -8.30
CA ARG A 112 25.91 -9.92 -7.39
C ARG A 112 25.87 -10.53 -6.00
N GLY A 113 25.15 -11.63 -5.82
CA GLY A 113 25.07 -12.38 -4.56
C GLY A 113 24.03 -11.87 -3.59
N VAL A 114 23.12 -10.99 -4.01
CA VAL A 114 22.03 -10.50 -3.17
C VAL A 114 20.88 -11.50 -3.16
N ALA A 115 20.38 -11.84 -1.97
CA ALA A 115 19.22 -12.71 -1.82
C ALA A 115 17.91 -11.94 -2.06
N ILE A 116 16.98 -12.50 -2.83
CA ILE A 116 15.70 -11.86 -3.13
C ILE A 116 14.59 -12.51 -2.30
N PHE A 117 14.05 -11.77 -1.34
CA PHE A 117 12.95 -12.20 -0.49
C PHE A 117 11.65 -11.52 -0.88
N PHE A 118 10.53 -12.22 -0.70
CA PHE A 118 9.19 -11.72 -0.95
C PHE A 118 8.40 -11.67 0.35
N VAL A 119 7.78 -10.53 0.64
CA VAL A 119 6.92 -10.34 1.83
C VAL A 119 5.58 -9.78 1.35
N THR A 120 4.54 -10.61 1.41
CA THR A 120 3.24 -10.32 0.78
C THR A 120 2.08 -10.44 1.76
N ALA A 121 0.97 -9.76 1.46
CA ALA A 121 -0.30 -9.96 2.17
C ALA A 121 -1.10 -11.17 1.66
N ARG A 122 -0.64 -11.85 0.60
CA ARG A 122 -1.31 -13.04 0.04
C ARG A 122 -1.51 -14.13 1.10
N PRO A 123 -2.66 -14.83 1.08
CA PRO A 123 -2.94 -15.85 2.06
C PRO A 123 -2.09 -17.10 1.80
N GLY A 124 -1.63 -17.75 2.88
CA GLY A 124 -0.69 -18.87 2.78
C GLY A 124 -1.20 -20.09 2.00
N ILE A 125 -2.52 -20.21 1.79
CA ILE A 125 -3.12 -21.26 0.95
C ILE A 125 -2.68 -21.20 -0.52
N ILE A 126 -2.20 -20.04 -1.00
CA ILE A 126 -1.69 -19.87 -2.37
C ILE A 126 -0.16 -19.74 -2.42
N SER A 127 0.57 -20.08 -1.36
CA SER A 127 2.03 -19.94 -1.32
C SER A 127 2.73 -20.69 -2.46
N LEU A 128 2.40 -21.96 -2.68
CA LEU A 128 3.05 -22.78 -3.72
C LEU A 128 2.75 -22.27 -5.14
N PRO A 129 1.49 -21.95 -5.52
CA PRO A 129 1.21 -21.31 -6.80
C PRO A 129 1.91 -19.96 -6.99
N THR A 130 2.06 -19.18 -5.92
CA THR A 130 2.75 -17.88 -5.96
C THR A 130 4.24 -18.05 -6.18
N GLU A 131 4.89 -18.93 -5.43
CA GLU A 131 6.32 -19.23 -5.59
C GLU A 131 6.62 -19.75 -7.01
N TYR A 132 5.81 -20.71 -7.50
CA TYR A 132 5.92 -21.19 -8.88
C TYR A 132 5.80 -20.06 -9.90
N ASN A 133 4.87 -19.11 -9.71
CA ASN A 133 4.74 -17.98 -10.62
C ASN A 133 6.01 -17.13 -10.64
N LEU A 134 6.55 -16.77 -9.45
CA LEU A 134 7.74 -15.94 -9.31
C LEU A 134 8.95 -16.57 -9.99
N GLU A 135 9.20 -17.86 -9.73
CA GLU A 135 10.28 -18.60 -10.38
C GLU A 135 10.07 -18.69 -11.89
N LYS A 136 8.84 -18.95 -12.33
CA LYS A 136 8.51 -19.15 -13.75
C LYS A 136 8.71 -17.87 -14.58
N VAL A 137 8.49 -16.70 -14.00
CA VAL A 137 8.75 -15.41 -14.65
C VAL A 137 10.20 -14.92 -14.50
N GLY A 138 11.03 -15.65 -13.73
CA GLY A 138 12.47 -15.47 -13.70
C GLY A 138 13.06 -14.84 -12.45
N TYR A 139 12.32 -14.80 -11.33
CA TYR A 139 12.88 -14.41 -10.04
C TYR A 139 13.64 -15.57 -9.38
N SER A 140 14.78 -15.27 -8.77
CA SER A 140 15.50 -16.19 -7.88
C SER A 140 14.97 -16.05 -6.45
N VAL A 141 14.00 -16.88 -6.06
CA VAL A 141 13.32 -16.78 -4.77
C VAL A 141 14.21 -17.33 -3.64
N ALA A 142 14.71 -16.45 -2.77
CA ALA A 142 15.45 -16.86 -1.56
C ALA A 142 14.52 -17.15 -0.37
N GLY A 143 13.31 -16.59 -0.39
CA GLY A 143 12.25 -16.91 0.56
C GLY A 143 10.97 -16.14 0.29
N LEU A 144 9.84 -16.76 0.60
CA LEU A 144 8.49 -16.21 0.43
C LEU A 144 7.75 -16.21 1.78
N TYR A 145 7.37 -15.02 2.25
CA TYR A 145 6.60 -14.80 3.47
C TYR A 145 5.17 -14.40 3.11
N VAL A 146 4.23 -15.32 3.34
CA VAL A 146 2.78 -15.21 3.14
C VAL A 146 2.05 -15.13 4.47
N ARG A 147 0.82 -14.60 4.48
CA ARG A 147 0.01 -14.51 5.70
C ARG A 147 -0.73 -15.81 5.98
N HIS A 148 -0.38 -16.51 7.05
CA HIS A 148 -1.11 -17.69 7.51
C HIS A 148 -2.33 -17.29 8.36
N LEU A 149 -3.23 -18.23 8.66
CA LEU A 149 -4.52 -17.95 9.32
C LEU A 149 -4.43 -17.03 10.56
N PRO A 150 -3.47 -17.18 11.50
CA PRO A 150 -3.33 -16.24 12.62
C PRO A 150 -2.90 -14.84 12.17
N ASP A 151 -2.00 -14.77 11.18
CA ASP A 151 -1.46 -13.51 10.66
C ASP A 151 -2.53 -12.70 9.93
N LEU A 152 -3.59 -13.31 9.40
CA LEU A 152 -4.69 -12.63 8.71
C LEU A 152 -5.43 -11.64 9.61
N PHE A 153 -5.35 -11.80 10.93
CA PHE A 153 -5.97 -10.89 11.90
C PHE A 153 -5.02 -9.77 12.37
N GLN A 154 -3.75 -9.81 11.97
CA GLN A 154 -2.77 -8.77 12.26
C GLN A 154 -2.89 -7.59 11.29
N ASP A 155 -2.43 -6.41 11.69
CA ASP A 155 -2.19 -5.32 10.75
C ASP A 155 -1.14 -5.72 9.68
N VAL A 156 -1.37 -5.32 8.43
CA VAL A 156 -0.50 -5.70 7.30
C VAL A 156 0.88 -5.08 7.44
N ALA A 157 0.96 -3.80 7.81
CA ALA A 157 2.25 -3.12 7.98
C ALA A 157 3.05 -3.73 9.12
N GLU A 158 2.40 -4.04 10.25
CA GLU A 158 3.04 -4.76 11.36
C GLU A 158 3.57 -6.14 10.94
N TYR A 159 2.77 -6.91 10.20
CA TYR A 159 3.19 -8.20 9.67
C TYR A 159 4.42 -8.05 8.76
N LYS A 160 4.38 -7.15 7.77
CA LYS A 160 5.49 -6.97 6.83
C LYS A 160 6.76 -6.49 7.53
N THR A 161 6.61 -5.60 8.51
CA THR A 161 7.72 -5.12 9.37
C THR A 161 8.35 -6.27 10.15
N ALA A 162 7.54 -7.12 10.78
CA ALA A 162 8.02 -8.26 11.54
C ALA A 162 8.78 -9.27 10.65
N LYS A 163 8.35 -9.47 9.40
CA LYS A 163 9.04 -10.36 8.45
C LYS A 163 10.37 -9.80 7.97
N ARG A 164 10.49 -8.48 7.76
CA ARG A 164 11.80 -7.84 7.52
C ARG A 164 12.75 -8.00 8.69
N ALA A 165 12.27 -7.78 9.92
CA ALA A 165 13.05 -8.01 11.13
C ALA A 165 13.51 -9.48 11.27
N GLU A 166 12.66 -10.43 10.86
CA GLU A 166 13.00 -11.85 10.83
C GLU A 166 14.12 -12.15 9.82
N ILE A 167 14.09 -11.54 8.63
CA ILE A 167 15.15 -11.66 7.62
C ILE A 167 16.49 -11.11 8.18
N GLU A 168 16.48 -9.95 8.83
CA GLU A 168 17.68 -9.40 9.49
C GLU A 168 18.21 -10.34 10.58
N LYS A 169 17.32 -10.89 11.41
CA LYS A 169 17.68 -11.87 12.45
C LYS A 169 18.32 -13.13 11.87
N ASN A 170 18.01 -13.48 10.62
CA ASN A 170 18.64 -14.58 9.87
C ASN A 170 20.00 -14.19 9.26
N GLY A 171 20.56 -13.04 9.67
CA GLY A 171 21.89 -12.57 9.35
C GLY A 171 22.00 -11.83 8.01
N TYR A 172 20.87 -11.39 7.45
CA TYR A 172 20.86 -10.60 6.22
C TYR A 172 20.88 -9.11 6.51
N THR A 173 21.59 -8.35 5.68
CA THR A 173 21.44 -6.89 5.60
C THR A 173 20.47 -6.57 4.47
N ILE A 174 19.28 -6.05 4.78
CA ILE A 174 18.30 -5.65 3.77
C ILE A 174 18.74 -4.31 3.18
N ILE A 175 19.34 -4.34 2.00
CA ILE A 175 19.84 -3.14 1.34
C ILE A 175 18.71 -2.35 0.69
N ALA A 176 17.73 -3.03 0.09
CA ALA A 176 16.57 -2.38 -0.51
C ALA A 176 15.27 -3.11 -0.15
N ASN A 177 14.24 -2.33 0.13
CA ASN A 177 12.86 -2.79 0.27
C ASN A 177 11.99 -2.06 -0.76
N ILE A 178 11.24 -2.79 -1.58
CA ILE A 178 10.47 -2.22 -2.69
C ILE A 178 9.03 -2.70 -2.58
N GLY A 179 8.11 -1.74 -2.66
CA GLY A 179 6.67 -2.01 -2.62
C GLY A 179 5.85 -0.83 -3.11
N ASN A 180 4.63 -1.10 -3.52
CA ASN A 180 3.67 -0.15 -4.06
C ASN A 180 2.73 0.40 -2.98
N SER A 181 2.65 -0.16 -1.78
CA SER A 181 1.77 0.31 -0.70
C SER A 181 2.56 0.96 0.45
N PRO A 182 1.99 1.93 1.19
CA PRO A 182 2.59 2.42 2.43
C PRO A 182 2.89 1.30 3.46
N THR A 183 2.10 0.23 3.43
CA THR A 183 2.30 -0.94 4.31
C THR A 183 3.59 -1.72 3.99
N ASP A 184 4.11 -1.60 2.77
CA ASP A 184 5.33 -2.28 2.35
C ASP A 184 6.58 -1.61 2.89
N ILE A 185 6.57 -0.28 2.95
CA ILE A 185 7.76 0.55 3.22
C ILE A 185 7.85 1.06 4.66
N SER A 186 6.76 0.97 5.44
CA SER A 186 6.71 1.45 6.82
C SER A 186 7.48 0.52 7.78
N GLY A 187 7.76 0.99 9.00
CA GLY A 187 8.34 0.15 10.07
C GLY A 187 9.85 -0.14 9.97
N GLY A 188 10.55 0.29 8.92
CA GLY A 188 12.02 0.18 8.82
C GLY A 188 12.52 -1.21 8.41
N HIS A 189 13.66 -1.63 8.96
CA HIS A 189 14.36 -2.89 8.65
C HIS A 189 14.84 -3.01 7.18
N ALA A 190 15.26 -1.87 6.62
CA ALA A 190 15.95 -1.80 5.34
C ALA A 190 16.81 -0.53 5.32
N GLU A 191 17.99 -0.58 4.70
CA GLU A 191 18.84 0.62 4.51
C GLU A 191 18.13 1.67 3.64
N LYS A 192 17.45 1.22 2.57
CA LYS A 192 16.66 2.07 1.70
C LYS A 192 15.33 1.41 1.34
N SER A 193 14.26 2.22 1.33
CA SER A 193 12.95 1.79 0.82
C SER A 193 12.58 2.60 -0.42
N PHE A 194 12.00 1.94 -1.41
CA PHE A 194 11.55 2.53 -2.67
C PHE A 194 10.05 2.26 -2.83
N LYS A 195 9.26 3.34 -2.81
CA LYS A 195 7.81 3.28 -2.98
C LYS A 195 7.48 3.36 -4.47
N LEU A 196 6.83 2.34 -5.00
CA LEU A 196 6.28 2.37 -6.35
C LEU A 196 4.94 3.13 -6.38
N PRO A 197 4.49 3.62 -7.55
CA PRO A 197 3.20 4.31 -7.69
C PRO A 197 2.04 3.36 -7.40
N ASP A 198 1.09 3.79 -6.56
CA ASP A 198 -0.20 3.13 -6.30
C ASP A 198 -1.39 3.98 -6.75
N TYR A 199 -1.16 5.19 -7.25
CA TYR A 199 -2.19 6.13 -7.74
C TYR A 199 -3.34 6.32 -6.76
N ASP A 200 -3.00 6.73 -5.53
CA ASP A 200 -3.94 6.92 -4.41
C ASP A 200 -4.67 5.62 -4.00
N GLY A 201 -3.96 4.49 -4.14
CA GLY A 201 -4.44 3.17 -3.73
C GLY A 201 -5.18 2.38 -4.80
N GLN A 202 -5.28 2.89 -6.04
CA GLN A 202 -5.83 2.16 -7.18
C GLN A 202 -5.09 0.86 -7.46
N LEU A 203 -3.78 0.80 -7.17
CA LEU A 203 -2.95 -0.39 -7.37
C LEU A 203 -2.40 -0.96 -6.06
N SER A 204 -3.07 -0.79 -4.91
CA SER A 204 -2.54 -1.23 -3.59
C SER A 204 -2.73 -2.72 -3.28
#